data_AF-A0A7K3A2Q9-F1
#
_entry.id   AF-A0A7K3A2Q9-F1
#
_cell.length_a   1.000
_cell.length_b   1.000
_cell.length_c   1.000
_cell.angle_alpha   90.00
_cell.angle_beta   90.00
_cell.angle_gamma   90.00
#
_symmetry.space_group_name_H-M   'P 1'
#
loop_
_entity.id
_entity.type
_entity.pdbx_description
1 polymer ?
#
loop_
_entity_poly.entity_id
_entity_poly.type
_entity_poly.pdbx_seq_one_letter_code
_entity_poly.pdbx_strand_id
1 'polypeptide(L)'
;MSEPAPSRQITVPVSVRRVLPDLLTAVAPVVGERLIGAWLYGSAATGSFERGVSDIDVLIGVAAVEGELPLDSGELDAAHARVLRAHPAFRDRLDLTYAPAAALAGEPGAPLLALSPGEPLHAGRVTPA
;
A
#
# COMPACT_ATOMS: atom_id res chain seq x y z
N MET A 1 14.29 -34.64 20.64
CA MET A 1 13.65 -34.10 19.43
C MET A 1 12.44 -33.31 19.87
N SER A 2 12.54 -31.98 19.90
CA SER A 2 11.37 -31.13 20.18
C SER A 2 10.49 -31.07 18.95
N GLU A 3 9.19 -31.21 19.14
CA GLU A 3 8.18 -31.02 18.10
C GLU A 3 8.26 -29.57 17.59
N PRO A 4 8.23 -29.32 16.27
CA PRO A 4 8.21 -27.96 15.76
C PRO A 4 6.96 -27.25 16.27
N ALA A 5 7.11 -26.00 16.76
CA ALA A 5 5.97 -25.19 17.17
C ALA A 5 4.94 -25.12 16.03
N PRO A 6 3.63 -25.20 16.32
CA PRO A 6 2.61 -25.19 15.28
C PRO A 6 2.76 -23.93 14.42
N SER A 7 2.78 -24.10 13.11
CA SER A 7 2.81 -23.02 12.13
C SER A 7 1.66 -22.06 12.44
N ARG A 8 1.98 -20.82 12.85
CA ARG A 8 0.95 -19.82 13.12
C ARG A 8 0.23 -19.51 11.81
N GLN A 9 -1.03 -19.90 11.70
CA GLN A 9 -1.85 -19.62 10.52
C GLN A 9 -2.16 -18.13 10.50
N ILE A 10 -1.41 -17.37 9.71
CA ILE A 10 -1.66 -15.94 9.52
C ILE A 10 -2.89 -15.79 8.62
N THR A 11 -3.92 -15.15 9.15
CA THR A 11 -5.14 -14.85 8.42
C THR A 11 -5.32 -13.35 8.36
N VAL A 12 -5.43 -12.80 7.15
CA VAL A 12 -5.70 -11.37 6.96
C VAL A 12 -7.05 -11.01 7.60
N PRO A 13 -7.10 -10.00 8.48
CA PRO A 13 -8.33 -9.62 9.18
C PRO A 13 -9.49 -9.32 8.23
N VAL A 14 -10.72 -9.70 8.60
CA VAL A 14 -11.92 -9.50 7.75
C VAL A 14 -12.12 -8.02 7.39
N SER A 15 -11.83 -7.09 8.30
CA SER A 15 -11.91 -5.66 8.02
C SER A 15 -10.94 -5.23 6.92
N VAL A 16 -9.70 -5.73 6.94
CA VAL A 16 -8.68 -5.45 5.91
C VAL A 16 -9.11 -6.07 4.58
N ARG A 17 -9.56 -7.33 4.59
CA ARG A 17 -10.05 -8.04 3.38
C ARG A 17 -11.22 -7.34 2.67
N ARG A 18 -11.98 -6.50 3.37
CA ARG A 18 -13.05 -5.69 2.79
C ARG A 18 -12.55 -4.41 2.12
N VAL A 19 -11.47 -3.82 2.63
CA VAL A 19 -10.90 -2.58 2.07
C VAL A 19 -10.08 -2.87 0.81
N LEU A 20 -9.29 -3.95 0.80
CA LEU A 20 -8.34 -4.22 -0.29
C LEU A 20 -8.96 -4.29 -1.69
N PRO A 21 -10.10 -4.98 -1.93
CA PRO A 21 -10.72 -5.02 -3.25
C PRO A 21 -11.21 -3.64 -3.70
N ASP A 22 -11.78 -2.85 -2.80
CA ASP A 22 -12.27 -1.51 -3.10
C ASP A 22 -11.11 -0.55 -3.38
N LEU A 23 -10.00 -0.68 -2.63
CA LEU A 23 -8.76 0.05 -2.89
C LEU A 23 -8.23 -0.25 -4.29
N LEU A 24 -8.05 -1.54 -4.62
CA LEU A 24 -7.54 -1.94 -5.94
C LEU A 24 -8.47 -1.52 -7.06
N THR A 25 -9.79 -1.66 -6.88
CA THR A 25 -10.79 -1.22 -7.86
C THR A 25 -10.73 0.29 -8.11
N ALA A 26 -10.45 1.08 -7.07
CA ALA A 26 -10.36 2.53 -7.19
C ALA A 26 -9.05 3.00 -7.85
N VAL A 27 -7.91 2.36 -7.55
CA VAL A 27 -6.59 2.84 -7.99
C VAL A 27 -6.10 2.19 -9.27
N ALA A 28 -6.51 0.95 -9.58
CA ALA A 28 -6.05 0.25 -10.79
C ALA A 28 -6.35 1.01 -12.09
N PRO A 29 -7.49 1.70 -12.27
CA PRO A 29 -7.74 2.51 -13.46
C PRO A 29 -6.79 3.71 -13.60
N VAL A 30 -6.34 4.29 -12.49
CA VAL A 30 -5.42 5.44 -12.47
C VAL A 30 -3.99 4.99 -12.79
N VAL A 31 -3.59 3.83 -12.26
CA VAL A 31 -2.29 3.22 -12.57
C VAL A 31 -2.25 2.65 -13.99
N GLY A 32 -3.38 2.12 -14.46
CA GLY A 32 -3.56 1.51 -15.78
C GLY A 32 -2.69 0.27 -15.99
N GLU A 33 -2.26 0.08 -17.24
CA GLU A 33 -1.40 -1.04 -17.68
C GLU A 33 -0.01 -1.06 -17.02
N ARG A 34 0.32 -0.04 -16.20
CA ARG A 34 1.58 0.02 -15.46
C ARG A 34 1.53 -0.73 -14.13
N LEU A 35 0.37 -1.25 -13.72
CA LEU A 35 0.23 -1.97 -12.47
C LEU A 35 0.98 -3.31 -12.55
N ILE A 36 2.05 -3.45 -11.77
CA ILE A 36 2.83 -4.69 -11.67
C ILE A 36 2.18 -5.63 -10.66
N GLY A 37 1.70 -5.08 -9.55
CA GLY A 37 1.10 -5.85 -8.47
C GLY A 37 0.84 -5.01 -7.24
N ALA A 38 0.18 -5.62 -6.25
CA ALA A 38 -0.05 -5.03 -4.94
C ALA A 38 0.26 -6.05 -3.85
N TRP A 39 0.98 -5.62 -2.82
CA TRP A 39 1.39 -6.44 -1.69
C TRP A 39 0.90 -5.82 -0.39
N LEU A 40 0.19 -6.62 0.41
CA LEU A 40 -0.11 -6.30 1.80
C LEU A 40 1.11 -6.66 2.65
N TYR A 41 1.54 -5.76 3.50
CA TYR A 41 2.61 -6.01 4.46
C TYR A 41 2.20 -5.54 5.87
N GLY A 42 3.16 -5.46 6.77
CA GLY A 42 2.93 -4.99 8.14
C GLY A 42 2.00 -5.88 8.95
N SER A 43 1.31 -5.27 9.92
CA SER A 43 0.60 -5.98 11.00
C SER A 43 -0.50 -6.93 10.50
N ALA A 44 -1.18 -6.56 9.42
CA ALA A 44 -2.23 -7.36 8.79
C ALA A 44 -1.70 -8.61 8.08
N ALA A 45 -0.45 -8.58 7.61
CA ALA A 45 0.22 -9.69 6.95
C ALA A 45 1.03 -10.58 7.93
N THR A 46 1.40 -10.07 9.10
CA THR A 46 2.20 -10.80 10.11
C THR A 46 1.38 -11.38 11.25
N GLY A 47 0.10 -11.01 11.37
CA GLY A 47 -0.82 -11.52 12.40
C GLY A 47 -0.78 -10.77 13.73
N SER A 48 -0.26 -9.54 13.72
CA SER A 48 -0.24 -8.60 14.86
C SER A 48 -1.19 -7.42 14.67
N PHE A 49 -2.19 -7.54 13.80
CA PHE A 49 -3.15 -6.46 13.52
C PHE A 49 -4.12 -6.25 14.69
N GLU A 50 -4.19 -5.01 15.17
CA GLU A 50 -5.07 -4.57 16.23
C GLU A 50 -6.22 -3.73 15.67
N ARG A 51 -7.46 -4.19 15.88
CA ARG A 51 -8.65 -3.49 15.39
C ARG A 51 -8.75 -2.12 16.04
N GLY A 52 -8.90 -1.08 15.22
CA GLY A 52 -9.06 0.30 15.68
C GLY A 52 -7.73 1.01 15.94
N VAL A 53 -6.62 0.28 15.94
CA VAL A 53 -5.27 0.81 16.15
C VAL A 53 -4.44 0.69 14.89
N SER A 54 -4.26 -0.52 14.37
CA SER A 54 -3.37 -0.78 13.24
C SER A 54 -3.84 -0.19 11.91
N ASP A 55 -2.85 0.18 11.11
CA ASP A 55 -2.99 0.63 9.72
C ASP A 55 -3.09 -0.54 8.74
N ILE A 56 -3.50 -0.22 7.52
CA ILE A 56 -3.42 -1.11 6.36
C ILE A 56 -2.22 -0.70 5.53
N ASP A 57 -1.15 -1.47 5.62
CA ASP A 57 0.11 -1.22 4.92
C ASP A 57 0.11 -1.91 3.55
N VAL A 58 0.09 -1.14 2.45
CA VAL A 58 0.05 -1.67 1.09
C VAL A 58 1.14 -1.05 0.22
N LEU A 59 1.79 -1.90 -0.56
CA LEU A 59 2.76 -1.50 -1.57
C LEU A 59 2.16 -1.80 -2.95
N ILE A 60 2.11 -0.79 -3.83
CA ILE A 60 1.68 -0.93 -5.22
C ILE A 60 2.90 -0.76 -6.12
N GLY A 61 3.23 -1.83 -6.85
CA GLY A 61 4.29 -1.83 -7.84
C GLY A 61 3.82 -1.21 -9.14
N VAL A 62 4.58 -0.24 -9.67
CA VAL A 62 4.22 0.50 -10.88
C VAL A 62 5.38 0.53 -11.85
N ALA A 63 5.13 0.21 -13.13
CA ALA A 63 6.14 0.36 -14.17
C ALA A 63 6.49 1.84 -14.35
N ALA A 64 7.77 2.19 -14.11
CA ALA A 64 8.29 3.54 -14.36
C ALA A 64 8.46 3.80 -15.86
N VAL A 65 8.42 5.08 -16.24
CA VAL A 65 8.72 5.54 -17.60
C VAL A 65 9.80 6.60 -17.48
N GLU A 66 10.92 6.39 -18.17
CA GLU A 66 12.06 7.34 -18.19
C GLU A 66 12.59 7.70 -16.78
N GLY A 67 12.51 6.76 -15.83
CA GLY A 67 12.96 6.98 -14.45
C GLY A 67 11.99 7.75 -13.57
N GLU A 68 10.82 8.13 -14.10
CA GLU A 68 9.76 8.83 -13.37
C GLU A 68 8.57 7.89 -13.06
N LEU A 69 7.74 8.32 -12.12
CA LEU A 69 6.49 7.63 -11.76
C LEU A 69 5.30 8.40 -12.37
N PRO A 70 4.81 8.02 -13.56
CA PRO A 70 3.83 8.81 -14.31
C PRO A 70 2.41 8.56 -13.81
N LEU A 71 2.15 8.88 -12.55
CA LEU A 71 0.83 8.79 -11.92
C LEU A 71 0.27 10.19 -11.67
N ASP A 72 -1.02 10.37 -11.93
CA ASP A 72 -1.73 11.58 -11.57
C ASP A 72 -2.08 11.54 -10.07
N SER A 73 -1.40 12.35 -9.28
CA SER A 73 -1.61 12.42 -7.83
C SER A 73 -3.03 12.87 -7.46
N GLY A 74 -3.67 13.72 -8.27
CA GLY A 74 -5.03 14.21 -8.03
C GLY A 74 -6.09 13.14 -8.28
N GLU A 75 -5.92 12.34 -9.34
CA GLU A 75 -6.79 11.17 -9.57
C GLU A 75 -6.62 10.11 -8.48
N LEU A 76 -5.38 9.88 -8.02
CA LEU A 76 -5.09 9.00 -6.90
C LEU A 76 -5.73 9.49 -5.60
N ASP A 77 -5.55 10.76 -5.23
CA ASP A 77 -6.20 11.35 -4.06
C ASP A 77 -7.73 11.18 -4.11
N ALA A 78 -8.34 11.43 -5.28
CA ALA A 78 -9.77 11.24 -5.46
C ALA A 78 -10.19 9.76 -5.30
N ALA A 79 -9.37 8.83 -5.77
CA ALA A 79 -9.58 7.39 -5.62
C ALA A 79 -9.47 6.96 -4.15
N HIS A 80 -8.41 7.37 -3.44
CA HIS A 80 -8.22 7.07 -2.02
C HIS A 80 -9.36 7.65 -1.17
N ALA A 81 -9.73 8.92 -1.41
CA ALA A 81 -10.81 9.55 -0.68
C ALA A 81 -12.15 8.82 -0.89
N ARG A 82 -12.40 8.23 -2.08
CA ARG A 82 -13.60 7.40 -2.32
C ARG A 82 -13.57 6.13 -1.46
N VAL A 83 -12.43 5.46 -1.37
CA VAL A 83 -12.24 4.26 -0.55
C VAL A 83 -12.43 4.60 0.93
N LEU A 84 -11.81 5.66 1.42
CA LEU A 84 -11.88 6.08 2.82
C LEU A 84 -13.29 6.54 3.23
N ARG A 85 -14.07 7.11 2.31
CA ARG A 85 -15.51 7.39 2.55
C ARG A 85 -16.34 6.11 2.71
N ALA A 86 -16.03 5.06 1.94
CA ALA A 86 -16.71 3.77 2.05
C ALA A 86 -16.26 2.98 3.30
N HIS A 87 -15.04 3.23 3.77
CA HIS A 87 -14.43 2.54 4.92
C HIS A 87 -13.97 3.54 6.01
N PRO A 88 -14.90 4.26 6.66
CA PRO A 88 -14.56 5.37 7.56
C PRO A 88 -13.73 4.95 8.78
N ALA A 89 -13.76 3.68 9.17
CA ALA A 89 -12.90 3.14 10.22
C ALA A 89 -11.40 3.28 9.88
N PHE A 90 -11.03 3.43 8.60
CA PHE A 90 -9.65 3.52 8.12
C PHE A 90 -9.27 4.92 7.59
N ARG A 91 -10.08 5.96 7.86
CA ARG A 91 -9.91 7.32 7.31
C ARG A 91 -8.51 7.91 7.50
N ASP A 92 -7.81 7.55 8.56
CA ASP A 92 -6.43 7.95 8.84
C ASP A 92 -5.57 6.72 9.20
N ARG A 93 -5.83 5.57 8.55
CA ARG A 93 -5.18 4.29 8.86
C ARG A 93 -4.90 3.45 7.61
N LEU A 94 -4.67 4.14 6.50
CA LEU A 94 -4.22 3.56 5.24
C LEU A 94 -2.81 4.09 5.00
N ASP A 95 -1.83 3.20 4.95
CA ASP A 95 -0.47 3.51 4.55
C ASP A 95 -0.19 2.83 3.21
N LEU A 96 0.11 3.64 2.18
CA LEU A 96 0.17 3.20 0.80
C LEU A 96 1.40 3.79 0.12
N THR A 97 2.21 2.93 -0.49
CA THR A 97 3.34 3.36 -1.31
C THR A 97 3.16 2.89 -2.75
N TYR A 98 3.29 3.79 -3.71
CA TYR A 98 3.47 3.48 -5.12
C TYR A 98 4.95 3.57 -5.48
N ALA A 99 5.51 2.47 -5.95
CA ALA A 99 6.95 2.36 -6.18
C ALA A 99 7.26 1.59 -7.47
N PRO A 100 8.27 2.00 -8.24
CA PRO A 100 8.79 1.20 -9.34
C PRO A 100 9.76 0.15 -8.82
N ALA A 101 10.06 -0.84 -9.68
CA ALA A 101 10.99 -1.92 -9.34
C ALA A 101 12.34 -1.43 -8.79
N ALA A 102 12.85 -0.30 -9.32
CA ALA A 102 14.06 0.35 -8.83
C ALA A 102 13.97 0.76 -7.35
N ALA A 103 12.85 1.36 -6.94
CA ALA A 103 12.64 1.73 -5.53
C ALA A 103 12.49 0.47 -4.65
N LEU A 104 11.84 -0.57 -5.15
CA LEU A 104 11.72 -1.85 -4.44
C LEU A 104 13.08 -2.56 -4.27
N ALA A 105 13.98 -2.38 -5.23
CA ALA A 105 15.36 -2.86 -5.15
C ALA A 105 16.23 -2.00 -4.22
N GLY A 106 15.70 -0.89 -3.68
CA GLY A 106 16.43 0.02 -2.81
C GLY A 106 17.39 0.94 -3.56
N GLU A 107 17.18 1.17 -4.86
CA GLU A 107 18.02 2.07 -5.65
C GLU A 107 17.91 3.52 -5.12
N PRO A 108 19.00 4.14 -4.66
CA PRO A 108 18.96 5.50 -4.14
C PRO A 108 18.45 6.50 -5.18
N GLY A 109 17.56 7.39 -4.75
CA GLY A 109 16.97 8.42 -5.61
C GLY A 109 15.80 7.94 -6.47
N ALA A 110 15.47 6.64 -6.50
CA ALA A 110 14.29 6.14 -7.20
C ALA A 110 13.01 6.81 -6.66
N PRO A 111 12.09 7.28 -7.53
CA PRO A 111 10.90 7.99 -7.09
C PRO A 111 9.87 7.04 -6.48
N LEU A 112 9.06 7.57 -5.57
CA LEU A 112 7.87 6.92 -5.03
C LEU A 112 6.78 7.96 -4.74
N LEU A 113 5.53 7.52 -4.67
CA LEU A 113 4.45 8.31 -4.06
C LEU A 113 3.99 7.59 -2.79
N ALA A 114 3.88 8.31 -1.69
CA ALA A 114 3.46 7.78 -0.40
C ALA A 114 2.22 8.51 0.11
N LEU A 115 1.31 7.74 0.70
CA LEU A 115 0.17 8.21 1.48
C LEU A 115 0.31 7.57 2.85
N SER A 116 0.45 8.37 3.90
CA SER A 116 0.56 7.88 5.28
C SER A 116 -0.62 8.42 6.12
N PRO A 117 -0.95 7.77 7.24
CA PRO A 117 -1.93 8.25 8.20
C PRO A 117 -1.83 9.76 8.50
N GLY A 118 -2.90 10.50 8.19
CA GLY A 118 -2.98 11.94 8.45
C GLY A 118 -2.19 12.84 7.50
N GLU A 119 -1.54 12.28 6.48
CA GLU A 119 -0.77 13.01 5.48
C GLU A 119 -1.43 12.89 4.10
N PRO A 120 -1.42 13.95 3.27
CA PRO A 120 -1.82 13.84 1.87
C PRO A 120 -0.81 13.01 1.08
N LEU A 121 -1.23 12.52 -0.09
CA LEU A 121 -0.34 11.86 -1.03
C LEU A 121 0.81 12.81 -1.39
N HIS A 122 2.04 12.34 -1.27
CA HIS A 122 3.22 13.15 -1.52
C HIS A 122 4.30 12.35 -2.27
N ALA A 123 5.12 13.08 -3.02
CA ALA A 123 6.25 12.51 -3.73
C ALA A 123 7.46 12.38 -2.81
N GLY A 124 8.17 11.26 -2.93
CA GLY A 124 9.39 10.97 -2.21
C GLY A 124 10.42 10.30 -3.11
N ARG A 125 11.60 10.03 -2.54
CA ARG A 125 12.66 9.24 -3.18
C ARG A 125 13.28 8.29 -2.16
N VAL A 126 13.73 7.13 -2.62
CA VAL A 126 14.46 6.19 -1.78
C VAL A 126 15.75 6.86 -1.30
N THR A 127 15.95 6.92 0.02
CA THR A 127 17.16 7.45 0.64
C THR A 127 18.23 6.36 0.75
N PRO A 128 19.53 6.70 0.65
CA PRO A 128 20.60 5.77 1.02
C PRO A 128 20.44 5.35 2.49
N ALA A 129 20.73 4.08 2.77
CA ALA A 129 20.85 3.55 4.13
C ALA A 129 22.10 4.08 4.85
#